data_AF-A0A0C3DZ57-F1
#
_entry.id   AF-A0A0C3DZ57-F1
#
_cell.length_a   1.000
_cell.length_b   1.000
_cell.length_c   1.000
_cell.angle_alpha   90.00
_cell.angle_beta   90.00
_cell.angle_gamma   90.00
#
_symmetry.space_group_name_H-M   'P 1'
#
loop_
_entity.id
_entity.type
_entity.pdbx_description
1 polymer ?
#
loop_
_entity_poly.entity_id
_entity_poly.type
_entity_poly.pdbx_seq_one_letter_code
_entity_poly.pdbx_strand_id
1 'polypeptide(L)'
;MPIQPGFGQALDSCMAPEMLMQKSQKWVSMQKKRYGEKRKGGYIDMGRQDMPPEHVRKIIKDHGDTSNRKFSNDKRVHLGALKYVPHAVMKLLENIPYP
;
A
#
# COMPACT_ATOMS: atom_id res chain seq x y z
N MET A 1 -5.72 49.80 54.80
CA MET A 1 -4.99 48.63 54.27
C MET A 1 -5.39 48.45 52.81
N PRO A 2 -4.58 48.83 51.81
CA PRO A 2 -4.89 48.49 50.43
C PRO A 2 -4.49 47.03 50.16
N ILE A 3 -5.45 46.26 49.62
CA ILE A 3 -5.27 44.87 49.17
C ILE A 3 -4.60 44.92 47.80
N GLN A 4 -3.42 44.32 47.69
CA GLN A 4 -2.68 44.16 46.45
C GLN A 4 -3.40 43.13 45.55
N PRO A 5 -3.74 43.44 44.29
CA PRO A 5 -4.19 42.43 43.35
C PRO A 5 -2.96 41.69 42.78
N GLY A 6 -2.76 40.45 43.21
CA GLY A 6 -1.86 39.51 42.56
C GLY A 6 -2.39 39.14 41.18
N PHE A 7 -2.17 40.00 40.19
CA PHE A 7 -2.43 39.70 38.80
C PHE A 7 -1.43 38.66 38.32
N GLY A 8 -1.97 37.52 37.86
CA GLY A 8 -1.23 36.36 37.43
C GLY A 8 -0.11 36.70 36.46
N GLN A 9 1.11 36.34 36.85
CA GLN A 9 2.11 35.95 35.87
C GLN A 9 1.62 34.64 35.27
N ALA A 10 0.90 34.78 34.16
CA ALA A 10 0.77 33.71 33.21
C ALA A 10 2.19 33.21 32.92
N LEU A 11 2.40 31.92 33.15
CA LEU A 11 3.61 31.16 32.85
C LEU A 11 3.80 31.05 31.32
N ASP A 12 3.77 32.18 30.62
CA ASP A 12 3.82 32.26 29.15
C ASP A 12 5.24 32.53 28.63
N SER A 13 6.28 32.32 29.44
CA SER A 13 7.66 32.47 28.99
C SER A 13 8.55 31.29 29.41
N CYS A 14 8.41 30.14 28.75
CA CYS A 14 9.48 29.13 28.79
C CYS A 14 9.63 28.26 27.54
N MET A 15 9.05 28.64 26.41
CA MET A 15 9.40 28.04 25.13
C MET A 15 9.98 29.13 24.25
N ALA A 16 11.27 29.04 23.93
CA ALA A 16 11.90 29.93 22.97
C ALA A 16 11.07 29.95 21.67
N PRO A 17 10.96 31.10 20.97
CA PRO A 17 10.17 31.21 19.73
C PRO A 17 10.55 30.14 18.69
N GLU A 18 11.82 29.73 18.70
CA GLU A 18 12.34 28.63 17.89
C GLU A 18 11.73 27.26 18.26
N MET A 19 11.54 26.97 19.55
CA MET A 19 10.90 25.74 20.03
C MET A 19 9.42 25.70 19.67
N LEU A 20 8.73 26.85 19.72
CA LEU A 20 7.34 26.97 19.28
C LEU A 20 7.22 26.74 17.77
N MET A 21 8.15 27.28 16.98
CA MET A 21 8.21 27.05 15.54
C MET A 21 8.47 25.58 15.19
N GLN A 22 9.37 24.91 15.89
CA GLN A 22 9.56 23.45 15.71
C GLN A 22 8.30 22.66 16.07
N LYS A 23 7.61 23.03 17.15
CA LYS A 23 6.39 22.35 17.58
C LYS A 23 5.27 22.53 16.55
N SER A 24 5.12 23.73 15.98
CA SER A 24 4.12 23.99 14.93
C SER A 24 4.43 23.22 13.64
N GLN A 25 5.70 23.19 13.20
CA GLN A 25 6.13 22.42 12.04
C GLN A 25 5.88 20.91 12.21
N LYS A 26 6.18 20.37 13.39
CA LYS A 26 5.90 18.97 13.73
C LYS A 26 4.40 18.68 13.70
N TRP A 27 3.58 19.58 14.26
CA TRP A 27 2.14 19.44 14.25
C TRP A 27 1.55 19.46 12.84
N VAL A 28 1.96 20.41 11.99
CA VAL A 28 1.54 20.49 10.58
C VAL A 28 1.95 19.22 9.81
N SER A 29 3.17 18.74 10.02
CA SER A 29 3.68 17.51 9.39
C SER A 29 2.87 16.27 9.80
N MET A 30 2.52 16.18 11.08
CA MET A 30 1.67 15.12 11.60
C MET A 30 0.27 15.18 10.99
N GLN A 31 -0.32 16.38 10.90
CA GLN A 31 -1.67 16.56 10.38
C GLN A 31 -1.76 16.23 8.89
N LYS A 32 -0.77 16.65 8.11
CA LYS A 32 -0.63 16.27 6.69
C LYS A 32 -0.52 14.76 6.50
N LYS A 33 0.18 14.04 7.39
CA LYS A 33 0.25 12.57 7.35
C LYS A 33 -1.07 11.90 7.76
N ARG A 34 -1.76 12.44 8.77
CA ARG A 34 -2.99 11.85 9.32
C ARG A 34 -4.16 11.95 8.36
N TYR A 35 -4.30 13.09 7.69
CA TYR A 35 -5.40 13.39 6.77
C TYR A 35 -4.98 13.39 5.30
N GLY A 36 -3.86 12.74 4.96
CA GLY A 36 -3.43 12.59 3.57
C GLY A 36 -4.42 11.78 2.75
N GLU A 37 -4.51 12.08 1.45
CA GLU A 37 -5.43 11.47 0.46
C GLU A 37 -5.51 9.94 0.56
N LYS A 38 -4.37 9.27 0.78
CA LYS A 38 -4.24 7.80 0.92
C LYS A 38 -4.98 7.19 2.11
N ARG A 39 -5.39 8.02 3.08
CA ARG A 39 -6.10 7.60 4.30
C ARG A 39 -7.54 8.09 4.35
N LYS A 40 -7.99 8.80 3.30
CA LYS A 40 -9.39 9.21 3.17
C LYS A 40 -10.24 7.96 2.93
N GLY A 41 -11.41 7.89 3.58
CA GLY A 41 -12.37 6.82 3.35
C GLY A 41 -12.74 6.77 1.87
N GLY A 42 -12.61 5.59 1.25
CA GLY A 42 -12.79 5.41 -0.19
C GLY A 42 -11.52 5.57 -1.04
N TYR A 43 -10.33 5.70 -0.43
CA TYR A 43 -9.07 5.62 -1.18
C TYR A 43 -8.90 4.23 -1.80
N ILE A 44 -8.94 4.18 -3.13
CA ILE A 44 -8.60 3.01 -3.92
C ILE A 44 -7.10 3.14 -4.22
N ASP A 45 -6.31 2.22 -3.70
CA ASP A 45 -4.87 2.23 -3.97
C ASP A 45 -4.59 2.05 -5.45
N MET A 46 -3.43 2.52 -5.90
CA MET A 46 -3.00 2.36 -7.29
C MET A 46 -3.17 0.90 -7.70
N GLY A 47 -3.97 0.67 -8.74
CA GLY A 47 -4.37 -0.66 -9.19
C GLY A 47 -3.18 -1.53 -9.57
N ARG A 48 -3.43 -2.83 -9.77
CA ARG A 48 -2.39 -3.80 -10.13
C ARG A 48 -1.57 -3.27 -11.31
N GLN A 49 -0.29 -3.00 -11.04
CA GLN A 49 0.66 -2.58 -12.06
C GLN A 49 1.11 -3.80 -12.86
N ASP A 50 1.34 -3.60 -14.16
CA ASP A 50 1.89 -4.65 -15.01
C ASP A 50 3.28 -5.07 -14.52
N MET A 51 3.42 -6.36 -14.22
CA MET A 51 4.68 -6.95 -13.83
C MET A 51 5.56 -7.21 -15.05
N PRO A 52 6.90 -7.21 -14.89
CA PRO A 52 7.79 -7.58 -15.98
C PRO A 52 7.44 -8.97 -16.54
N PRO A 53 7.46 -9.15 -17.87
CA PRO A 53 7.04 -10.39 -18.52
C PRO A 53 7.90 -11.59 -18.12
N GLU A 54 9.16 -11.34 -17.74
CA GLU A 54 10.11 -12.36 -17.26
C GLU A 54 9.63 -13.06 -15.98
N HIS A 55 8.82 -12.40 -15.15
CA HIS A 55 8.33 -12.98 -13.90
C HIS A 55 7.45 -14.22 -14.18
N VAL A 56 6.47 -14.09 -15.07
CA VAL A 56 5.57 -15.19 -15.44
C VAL A 56 6.35 -16.29 -16.17
N ARG A 57 7.24 -15.91 -17.11
CA ARG A 57 8.07 -16.88 -17.85
C ARG A 57 8.91 -17.73 -16.92
N LYS A 58 9.55 -17.12 -15.92
CA LYS A 58 10.36 -17.82 -14.93
C LYS A 58 9.53 -18.76 -14.08
N ILE A 59 8.37 -18.32 -13.57
CA ILE A 59 7.49 -19.17 -12.78
C ILE A 59 7.09 -20.43 -13.55
N ILE A 60 6.62 -20.28 -14.80
CA ILE A 60 6.19 -21.41 -15.63
C ILE A 60 7.38 -22.36 -15.90
N LYS A 61 8.55 -21.83 -16.22
CA LYS A 61 9.76 -22.62 -16.47
C LYS A 61 10.21 -23.39 -15.22
N ASP A 62 10.18 -22.74 -14.05
CA ASP A 62 10.64 -23.33 -12.80
C ASP A 62 9.68 -24.43 -12.28
N HIS A 63 8.36 -24.26 -12.51
CA HIS A 63 7.35 -25.26 -12.13
C HIS A 63 7.36 -26.47 -13.06
N GLY A 64 7.56 -26.25 -14.37
CA GLY A 64 7.68 -27.31 -15.38
C GLY A 64 6.54 -28.33 -15.31
N ASP A 65 6.89 -29.58 -14.98
CA ASP A 65 5.99 -30.72 -14.87
C ASP A 65 5.43 -30.93 -13.45
N THR A 66 5.71 -30.04 -12.51
CA THR A 66 5.37 -30.12 -11.07
C THR A 66 5.92 -31.36 -10.36
N SER A 67 6.84 -32.12 -10.97
CA SER A 67 7.38 -33.36 -10.37
C SER A 67 8.26 -33.09 -9.14
N ASN A 68 8.87 -31.91 -9.09
CA ASN A 68 9.72 -31.51 -7.96
C ASN A 68 8.91 -31.35 -6.67
N ARG A 69 9.39 -31.99 -5.58
CA ARG A 69 8.76 -31.93 -4.25
C ARG A 69 8.61 -30.50 -3.71
N LYS A 70 9.46 -29.56 -4.13
CA LYS A 70 9.36 -28.15 -3.72
C LYS A 70 8.01 -27.50 -4.08
N PHE A 71 7.39 -27.94 -5.17
CA PHE A 71 6.11 -27.40 -5.65
C PHE A 71 4.91 -28.29 -5.28
N SER A 72 5.05 -29.16 -4.26
CA SER A 72 3.95 -30.06 -3.85
C SER A 72 2.68 -29.32 -3.43
N ASN A 73 2.85 -28.14 -2.81
CA ASN A 73 1.73 -27.34 -2.32
C ASN A 73 0.92 -26.74 -3.47
N ASP A 74 1.58 -26.42 -4.57
CA ASP A 74 0.95 -25.78 -5.73
C ASP A 74 0.14 -26.77 -6.57
N LYS A 75 0.40 -28.08 -6.47
CA LYS A 75 -0.30 -29.12 -7.24
C LYS A 75 -1.82 -29.05 -7.08
N ARG A 76 -2.30 -28.84 -5.85
CA ARG A 76 -3.74 -28.73 -5.57
C ARG A 76 -4.35 -27.51 -6.25
N VAL A 77 -3.60 -26.40 -6.30
CA VAL A 77 -4.04 -25.16 -6.96
C VAL A 77 -4.09 -25.37 -8.47
N HIS A 78 -3.10 -26.04 -9.07
CA HIS A 78 -3.10 -26.37 -10.50
C HIS A 78 -4.33 -27.19 -10.90
N LEU A 79 -4.72 -28.17 -10.08
CA LEU A 79 -5.96 -28.93 -10.30
C LEU A 79 -7.21 -28.06 -10.17
N GLY A 80 -7.26 -27.15 -9.20
CA GLY A 80 -8.37 -26.20 -9.06
C GLY A 80 -8.51 -25.24 -10.24
N ALA A 81 -7.38 -24.85 -10.84
CA ALA A 81 -7.34 -23.97 -12.01
C ALA A 81 -7.93 -24.61 -13.27
N LEU A 82 -7.98 -25.95 -13.35
CA LEU A 82 -8.55 -26.66 -14.51
C LEU A 82 -10.00 -26.26 -14.80
N LYS A 83 -10.76 -25.87 -13.77
CA LYS A 83 -12.13 -25.36 -13.91
C LYS A 83 -12.22 -24.13 -14.84
N TYR A 84 -11.17 -23.31 -14.89
CA TYR A 84 -11.13 -22.06 -15.65
C TYR A 84 -10.47 -22.21 -17.02
N VAL A 85 -9.99 -23.40 -17.38
CA VAL A 85 -9.37 -23.68 -18.68
C VAL A 85 -10.28 -23.30 -19.86
N PRO A 86 -11.59 -23.62 -19.87
CA PRO A 86 -12.46 -23.22 -20.97
C PRO A 86 -12.49 -21.71 -21.20
N HIS A 87 -12.47 -20.92 -20.12
CA HIS A 87 -12.47 -19.46 -20.21
C HIS A 87 -11.13 -18.93 -20.72
N ALA A 88 -10.01 -19.50 -20.25
CA ALA A 88 -8.68 -19.12 -20.71
C ALA A 88 -8.47 -19.43 -22.20
N VAL A 89 -8.95 -20.59 -22.66
CA VAL A 89 -8.86 -20.98 -24.08
C VAL A 89 -9.68 -20.02 -24.94
N MET A 90 -10.90 -19.68 -24.54
CA MET A 90 -11.73 -18.69 -25.25
C MET A 90 -10.99 -17.36 -25.41
N LYS A 91 -10.41 -16.83 -24.32
CA LYS A 91 -9.62 -15.59 -24.35
C LYS A 91 -8.37 -15.67 -25.23
N LEU A 92 -7.74 -16.84 -25.31
CA LEU A 92 -6.59 -17.05 -26.19
C LEU A 92 -7.00 -16.99 -27.66
N LEU A 93 -8.09 -17.68 -28.02
CA LEU A 93 -8.59 -17.74 -29.39
C LEU A 93 -9.13 -16.38 -29.89
N GLU A 94 -9.71 -15.57 -29.01
CA GLU A 94 -10.13 -14.18 -29.31
C GLU A 94 -8.97 -13.30 -29.82
N ASN A 95 -7.72 -13.62 -29.47
CA ASN A 95 -6.54 -12.81 -29.77
C ASN A 95 -5.60 -13.44 -30.81
N ILE A 96 -6.09 -14.40 -31.61
CA ILE A 96 -5.31 -14.93 -32.73
C ILE A 96 -5.09 -13.79 -33.75
N PRO A 97 -3.84 -13.50 -34.14
CA PRO A 97 -3.56 -12.46 -35.12
C PRO A 97 -4.21 -12.85 -36.45
N TYR A 98 -5.00 -11.94 -37.01
CA TYR A 98 -5.58 -12.11 -38.34
C TYR A 98 -4.47 -12.08 -39.42
N PRO A 99 -4.59 -12.89 -40.49
CA PRO A 99 -3.58 -13.02 -41.54
C PRO A 99 -3.44 -11.77 -42.42
#